data_AF-A0A0H5NUG9-F1
#
_entry.id   AF-A0A0H5NUG9-F1
#
_cell.length_a   1.000
_cell.length_b   1.000
_cell.length_c   1.000
_cell.angle_alpha   90.00
_cell.angle_beta   90.00
_cell.angle_gamma   90.00
#
_symmetry.space_group_name_H-M   'P 1'
#
loop_
_entity.id
_entity.type
_entity.pdbx_description
1 polymer ?
#
loop_
_entity_poly.entity_id
_entity_poly.type
_entity_poly.pdbx_seq_one_letter_code
_entity_poly.pdbx_strand_id
1 'polypeptide(L)'
;MTAPAASLPQWRRAPACHHWGHHPPTLAGVLAERDDMAYEYGRGAEMLLARTELGLSREEMAAVLRVKVTSYQRWENGRDAIPDGVWNDVDRLRSEFDDRVQKLAEEAATVAGPHIVRVWRGPSDTEPLPGLWLSIVAAARRAAGNIVPRYPEDIE
;
A
#
# COMPACT_ATOMS: atom_id res chain seq x y z
N MET A 1 -4.65 38.74 -28.38
CA MET A 1 -5.38 38.05 -27.30
C MET A 1 -4.65 36.75 -27.02
N THR A 2 -3.85 36.71 -25.96
CA THR A 2 -2.94 35.60 -25.67
C THR A 2 -3.31 35.05 -24.29
N ALA A 3 -3.64 33.76 -24.21
CA ALA A 3 -4.06 33.09 -22.98
C ALA A 3 -2.90 32.93 -21.97
N PRO A 4 -3.13 32.95 -20.65
CA PRO A 4 -2.09 32.69 -19.67
C PRO A 4 -1.84 31.19 -19.49
N ALA A 5 -0.56 30.83 -19.35
CA ALA A 5 -0.09 29.47 -19.10
C ALA A 5 -0.46 29.01 -17.67
N ALA A 6 -1.05 27.82 -17.56
CA ALA A 6 -1.34 27.17 -16.30
C ALA A 6 -0.04 26.70 -15.61
N SER A 7 0.13 27.09 -14.36
CA SER A 7 1.23 26.68 -13.50
C SER A 7 0.97 25.27 -12.94
N LEU A 8 1.92 24.34 -13.11
CA LEU A 8 1.81 22.97 -12.62
C LEU A 8 2.23 22.85 -11.13
N PRO A 9 1.67 21.89 -10.36
CA PRO A 9 1.98 21.72 -8.93
C PRO A 9 3.41 21.25 -8.66
N GLN A 10 3.94 21.70 -7.51
CA GLN A 10 5.34 21.63 -7.06
C GLN A 10 5.94 20.23 -6.82
N TRP A 11 5.16 19.14 -6.86
CA TRP A 11 5.66 17.79 -6.63
C TRP A 11 6.28 17.11 -7.88
N ARG A 12 6.35 17.81 -9.02
CA ARG A 12 7.03 17.39 -10.27
C ARG A 12 8.42 18.01 -10.48
N ARG A 13 9.18 18.30 -9.41
CA ARG A 13 10.59 18.71 -9.53
C ARG A 13 11.49 17.55 -9.12
N ALA A 14 12.05 16.85 -10.11
CA ALA A 14 13.15 15.92 -9.90
C ALA A 14 14.45 16.71 -9.66
N PRO A 15 15.26 16.40 -8.64
CA PRO A 15 16.60 16.95 -8.56
C PRO A 15 17.51 16.29 -9.61
N ALA A 16 18.34 17.13 -10.22
CA ALA A 16 19.32 16.79 -11.24
C ALA A 16 20.33 15.73 -10.73
N CYS A 17 20.67 14.79 -11.61
CA CYS A 17 21.71 13.79 -11.41
C CYS A 17 23.06 14.48 -11.20
N HIS A 18 23.57 14.52 -9.98
CA HIS A 18 24.99 14.80 -9.74
C HIS A 18 25.82 13.54 -10.01
N HIS A 19 26.77 13.74 -10.93
CA HIS A 19 27.88 12.86 -11.26
C HIS A 19 28.74 12.59 -10.02
N TRP A 20 28.73 11.35 -9.53
CA TRP A 20 29.69 10.88 -8.53
C TRP A 20 30.75 10.01 -9.22
N GLY A 21 31.88 10.64 -9.54
CA GLY A 21 33.14 9.94 -9.68
C GLY A 21 33.71 9.66 -8.30
N HIS A 22 33.62 8.43 -7.83
CA HIS A 22 34.46 7.91 -6.75
C HIS A 22 34.91 6.48 -7.09
N HIS A 23 36.21 6.28 -6.96
CA HIS A 23 36.87 4.97 -7.09
C HIS A 23 36.21 3.94 -6.16
N PRO A 24 36.05 2.68 -6.60
CA PRO A 24 35.55 1.63 -5.73
C PRO A 24 36.60 1.30 -4.67
N PRO A 25 36.26 1.25 -3.36
CA PRO A 25 37.11 0.57 -2.41
C PRO A 25 37.07 -0.94 -2.71
N THR A 26 38.22 -1.59 -2.59
CA THR A 26 38.43 -3.02 -2.84
C THR A 26 37.42 -3.89 -2.09
N LEU A 27 36.83 -4.85 -2.81
CA LEU A 27 35.75 -5.78 -2.45
C LEU A 27 35.99 -6.68 -1.21
N ALA A 28 37.11 -6.57 -0.52
CA ALA A 28 37.48 -7.47 0.58
C ALA A 28 37.22 -6.91 1.99
N GLY A 29 36.86 -5.63 2.15
CA GLY A 29 36.76 -4.98 3.47
C GLY A 29 35.37 -4.49 3.91
N VAL A 30 34.36 -4.48 3.03
CA VAL A 30 33.03 -3.86 3.32
C VAL A 30 31.93 -4.89 3.59
N LEU A 31 32.23 -6.20 3.51
CA LEU A 31 31.24 -7.26 3.67
C LEU A 31 31.06 -7.79 5.10
N ALA A 32 31.73 -7.22 6.10
CA ALA A 32 31.78 -7.80 7.46
C ALA A 32 30.92 -7.08 8.54
N GLU A 33 30.15 -6.03 8.22
CA GLU A 33 29.38 -5.27 9.23
C GLU A 33 27.87 -5.09 8.92
N ARG A 34 27.25 -5.96 8.11
CA ARG A 34 25.79 -5.97 7.93
C ARG A 34 25.16 -7.31 8.32
N ASP A 35 25.57 -7.83 9.48
CA ASP A 35 25.11 -9.10 10.03
C ASP A 35 23.68 -9.05 10.62
N ASP A 36 22.97 -7.91 10.52
CA ASP A 36 21.64 -7.72 11.12
C ASP A 36 20.46 -7.64 10.12
N MET A 37 20.68 -7.82 8.81
CA MET A 37 19.57 -7.94 7.85
C MET A 37 19.55 -9.32 7.23
N ALA A 38 18.89 -10.26 7.90
CA ALA A 38 18.54 -11.50 7.23
C ALA A 38 17.61 -11.18 6.05
N TYR A 39 17.89 -11.89 4.96
CA TYR A 39 17.26 -11.72 3.66
C TYR A 39 16.61 -13.05 3.32
N GLU A 40 15.28 -13.08 3.33
CA GLU A 40 14.54 -14.33 3.16
C GLU A 40 14.17 -14.57 1.69
N TYR A 41 14.58 -15.71 1.15
CA TYR A 41 14.19 -16.18 -0.18
C TYR A 41 12.94 -17.07 -0.11
N GLY A 42 12.16 -17.13 -1.21
CA GLY A 42 11.05 -18.08 -1.34
C GLY A 42 9.69 -17.61 -0.82
N ARG A 43 9.61 -16.47 -0.12
CA ARG A 43 8.34 -15.89 0.37
C ARG A 43 7.63 -14.94 -0.59
N GLY A 44 8.02 -14.91 -1.86
CA GLY A 44 7.38 -14.06 -2.88
C GLY A 44 5.88 -14.35 -3.04
N ALA A 45 5.47 -15.62 -2.94
CA ALA A 45 4.06 -16.00 -2.98
C ALA A 45 3.27 -15.49 -1.76
N GLU A 46 3.89 -15.49 -0.58
CA GLU A 46 3.26 -14.96 0.63
C GLU A 46 3.08 -13.44 0.56
N MET A 47 4.08 -12.74 0.00
CA MET A 47 3.99 -11.30 -0.24
C MET A 47 2.86 -10.96 -1.23
N LEU A 48 2.72 -11.77 -2.28
CA LEU A 48 1.61 -11.66 -3.24
C LEU A 48 0.26 -11.85 -2.54
N LEU A 49 0.13 -12.88 -1.70
CA LEU A 49 -1.10 -13.13 -0.95
C LEU A 49 -1.45 -11.98 -0.01
N ALA A 50 -0.47 -11.48 0.75
CA ALA A 50 -0.65 -10.34 1.64
C ALA A 50 -1.19 -9.11 0.91
N ARG A 51 -0.62 -8.79 -0.25
CA ARG A 51 -1.09 -7.64 -1.05
C ARG A 51 -2.49 -7.86 -1.61
N THR A 52 -2.78 -9.05 -2.14
CA THR A 52 -4.08 -9.37 -2.72
C THR A 52 -5.18 -9.38 -1.66
N GLU A 53 -4.89 -9.87 -0.46
CA GLU A 53 -5.78 -9.83 0.71
C GLU A 53 -6.16 -8.40 1.08
N LEU A 54 -5.18 -7.49 1.10
CA LEU A 54 -5.39 -6.07 1.35
C LEU A 54 -6.02 -5.32 0.16
N GLY A 55 -6.22 -5.98 -0.99
CA GLY A 55 -6.76 -5.38 -2.22
C GLY A 55 -5.89 -4.27 -2.82
N LEU A 56 -4.59 -4.28 -2.56
CA LEU A 56 -3.66 -3.27 -3.03
C LEU A 56 -3.06 -3.63 -4.40
N SER A 57 -2.84 -2.64 -5.25
CA SER A 57 -1.95 -2.74 -6.41
C SER A 57 -0.49 -2.84 -5.97
N ARG A 58 0.41 -3.26 -6.89
CA ARG A 58 1.85 -3.30 -6.59
C ARG A 58 2.39 -1.92 -6.27
N GLU A 59 1.91 -0.92 -7.00
CA GLU A 59 2.26 0.48 -6.84
C GLU A 59 1.86 1.01 -5.47
N GLU A 60 0.62 0.72 -5.03
CA GLU A 60 0.14 1.11 -3.70
C GLU A 60 0.90 0.38 -2.59
N MET A 61 1.08 -0.94 -2.70
CA MET A 61 1.84 -1.70 -1.70
C MET A 61 3.28 -1.20 -1.58
N ALA A 62 3.95 -0.95 -2.70
CA ALA A 62 5.30 -0.40 -2.70
C ALA A 62 5.35 1.01 -2.09
N ALA A 63 4.33 1.85 -2.35
CA ALA A 63 4.22 3.17 -1.73
C ALA A 63 4.03 3.09 -0.21
N VAL A 64 3.16 2.18 0.27
CA VAL A 64 2.93 1.95 1.70
C VAL A 64 4.19 1.45 2.40
N LEU A 65 4.89 0.49 1.80
CA LEU A 65 6.17 -0.04 2.30
C LEU A 65 7.35 0.91 2.06
N ARG A 66 7.15 2.04 1.36
CA ARG A 66 8.17 3.04 1.01
C ARG A 66 9.36 2.46 0.24
N VAL A 67 9.09 1.54 -0.67
CA VAL A 67 10.08 0.88 -1.53
C VAL A 67 9.84 1.21 -2.99
N LYS A 68 10.84 0.94 -3.84
CA LYS A 68 10.64 1.05 -5.30
C LYS A 68 9.71 -0.07 -5.76
N VAL A 69 8.76 0.26 -6.65
CA VAL A 69 7.85 -0.71 -7.27
C VAL A 69 8.61 -1.86 -7.92
N THR A 70 9.76 -1.58 -8.54
CA THR A 70 10.62 -2.60 -9.16
C THR A 70 11.24 -3.56 -8.15
N SER A 71 11.63 -3.08 -6.96
CA SER A 71 12.12 -3.93 -5.86
C SER A 71 11.00 -4.83 -5.36
N TYR A 72 9.83 -4.25 -5.07
CA TYR A 72 8.65 -5.00 -4.65
C TYR A 72 8.25 -6.09 -5.67
N GLN A 73 8.25 -5.75 -6.96
CA GLN A 73 7.96 -6.71 -8.02
C GLN A 73 8.97 -7.88 -8.05
N ARG A 74 10.26 -7.63 -7.78
CA ARG A 74 11.27 -8.71 -7.72
C ARG A 74 11.07 -9.62 -6.52
N TRP A 75 10.65 -9.06 -5.38
CA TRP A 75 10.28 -9.83 -4.19
C TRP A 75 9.11 -10.77 -4.45
N GLU A 76 8.00 -10.29 -5.00
CA GLU A 76 6.84 -11.14 -5.32
C GLU A 76 7.20 -12.26 -6.30
N ASN A 77 8.08 -11.99 -7.26
CA ASN A 77 8.53 -12.98 -8.23
C ASN A 77 9.63 -13.92 -7.70
N GLY A 78 10.01 -13.79 -6.43
CA GLY A 78 11.07 -14.58 -5.80
C GLY A 78 12.47 -14.37 -6.39
N ARG A 79 12.68 -13.26 -7.12
CA ARG A 79 13.97 -12.95 -7.75
C ARG A 79 14.97 -12.35 -6.77
N ASP A 80 14.48 -11.52 -5.86
CA ASP A 80 15.27 -10.89 -4.82
C ASP A 80 14.73 -11.33 -3.46
N ALA A 81 15.60 -11.43 -2.47
CA ALA A 81 15.20 -11.69 -1.10
C ALA A 81 14.49 -10.49 -0.46
N ILE A 82 13.56 -10.78 0.44
CA ILE A 82 12.79 -9.76 1.17
C ILE A 82 13.56 -9.42 2.45
N PRO A 83 13.83 -8.12 2.74
CA PRO A 83 14.41 -7.72 4.02
C PRO A 83 13.44 -8.04 5.17
N ASP A 84 13.93 -8.61 6.27
CA ASP A 84 13.09 -9.03 7.41
C ASP A 84 12.18 -7.93 7.95
N GLY A 85 12.66 -6.68 8.01
CA GLY A 85 11.88 -5.54 8.49
C GLY A 85 10.60 -5.26 7.67
N VAL A 86 10.56 -5.68 6.41
CA VAL A 86 9.37 -5.52 5.55
C VAL A 86 8.20 -6.34 6.07
N TRP A 87 8.44 -7.52 6.65
CA TRP A 87 7.37 -8.36 7.18
C TRP A 87 6.68 -7.72 8.39
N ASN A 88 7.44 -7.03 9.26
CA ASN A 88 6.87 -6.26 10.36
C ASN A 88 5.91 -5.15 9.85
N ASP A 89 6.25 -4.50 8.73
CA ASP A 89 5.40 -3.49 8.11
C ASP A 89 4.14 -4.11 7.49
N VAL A 90 4.26 -5.29 6.87
CA VAL A 90 3.12 -6.05 6.33
C VAL A 90 2.18 -6.48 7.46
N ASP A 91 2.71 -7.00 8.56
CA ASP A 91 1.92 -7.49 9.69
C ASP A 91 1.21 -6.34 10.41
N ARG A 92 1.87 -5.19 10.55
CA ARG A 92 1.25 -3.96 11.05
C ARG A 92 0.10 -3.52 10.13
N LEU A 93 0.31 -3.51 8.82
CA LEU A 93 -0.71 -3.13 7.85
C LEU A 93 -1.93 -4.07 7.88
N ARG A 94 -1.70 -5.38 8.05
CA ARG A 94 -2.77 -6.38 8.25
C ARG A 94 -3.54 -6.14 9.56
N SER A 95 -2.84 -5.87 10.64
CA SER A 95 -3.48 -5.57 11.93
C SER A 95 -4.36 -4.32 11.84
N GLU A 96 -3.86 -3.25 11.21
CA GLU A 96 -4.64 -2.02 10.96
C GLU A 96 -5.86 -2.29 10.04
N PHE A 97 -5.73 -3.20 9.07
CA PHE A 97 -6.84 -3.64 8.23
C PHE A 97 -7.91 -4.37 9.05
N ASP A 98 -7.52 -5.35 9.86
CA ASP A 98 -8.44 -6.14 10.69
C ASP A 98 -9.19 -5.25 11.69
N ASP A 99 -8.49 -4.31 12.33
CA ASP A 99 -9.09 -3.33 13.25
C ASP A 99 -10.14 -2.47 12.55
N ARG A 100 -9.86 -2.00 11.32
CA ARG A 100 -10.82 -1.22 10.53
C ARG A 100 -12.03 -2.05 10.09
N VAL A 101 -11.82 -3.31 9.73
CA VAL A 101 -12.89 -4.26 9.39
C VAL A 101 -13.80 -4.47 10.59
N GLN A 102 -13.22 -4.77 11.75
CA GLN A 102 -13.96 -5.02 12.98
C GLN A 102 -14.78 -3.80 13.39
N LYS A 103 -14.13 -2.62 13.43
CA LYS A 103 -14.80 -1.36 13.78
C LYS A 103 -15.98 -1.06 12.87
N LEU A 104 -15.82 -1.19 11.55
CA LEU A 104 -16.90 -0.94 10.59
C LEU A 104 -18.04 -1.95 10.73
N ALA A 105 -17.72 -3.22 11.00
CA ALA A 105 -18.72 -4.26 11.23
C ALA A 105 -19.53 -4.00 12.51
N GLU A 106 -18.87 -3.59 13.59
CA GLU A 106 -19.52 -3.19 14.85
C GLU A 106 -20.43 -1.98 14.66
N GLU A 107 -19.94 -0.92 14.00
CA GLU A 107 -20.74 0.27 13.67
C GLU A 107 -22.00 -0.11 12.88
N ALA A 108 -21.86 -0.96 11.86
CA ALA A 108 -22.98 -1.43 11.06
C ALA A 108 -23.98 -2.26 11.88
N ALA A 109 -23.51 -3.11 12.81
CA ALA A 109 -24.36 -3.92 13.68
C ALA A 109 -25.22 -3.08 14.64
N THR A 110 -24.82 -1.85 14.96
CA THR A 110 -25.63 -0.94 15.81
C THR A 110 -26.80 -0.28 15.09
N VAL A 111 -26.83 -0.31 13.75
CA VAL A 111 -27.85 0.34 12.94
C VAL A 111 -28.99 -0.62 12.62
N ALA A 112 -30.21 -0.26 13.03
CA ALA A 112 -31.41 -1.00 12.65
C ALA A 112 -31.75 -0.76 11.17
N GLY A 113 -31.22 -1.59 10.29
CA GLY A 113 -31.46 -1.54 8.83
C GLY A 113 -30.18 -1.47 8.00
N PRO A 114 -30.27 -1.05 6.73
CA PRO A 114 -29.12 -0.91 5.85
C PRO A 114 -28.13 0.15 6.35
N HIS A 115 -26.88 -0.23 6.57
CA HIS A 115 -25.80 0.71 6.88
C HIS A 115 -25.11 1.15 5.58
N ILE A 116 -25.40 2.37 5.12
CA ILE A 116 -24.84 2.90 3.86
C ILE A 116 -23.39 3.34 4.07
N VAL A 117 -22.46 2.73 3.34
CA VAL A 117 -21.02 3.05 3.40
C VAL A 117 -20.58 3.65 2.07
N ARG A 118 -19.93 4.81 2.13
CA ARG A 118 -19.38 5.47 0.93
C ARG A 118 -18.15 4.72 0.43
N VAL A 119 -18.07 4.48 -0.87
CA VAL A 119 -16.90 3.88 -1.55
C VAL A 119 -16.49 4.73 -2.74
N TRP A 120 -15.19 4.78 -3.05
CA TRP A 120 -14.65 5.62 -4.12
C TRP A 120 -14.04 4.77 -5.25
N ARG A 121 -14.10 5.28 -6.49
CA ARG A 121 -13.48 4.63 -7.67
C ARG A 121 -11.98 4.88 -7.79
N GLY A 122 -11.49 5.92 -7.12
CA GLY A 122 -10.10 6.35 -7.13
C GLY A 122 -9.74 7.00 -5.80
N PRO A 123 -8.48 7.45 -5.65
CA PRO A 123 -8.03 8.12 -4.45
C PRO A 123 -8.90 9.35 -4.13
N SER A 124 -9.22 9.54 -2.87
CA SER A 124 -9.89 10.74 -2.35
C SER A 124 -9.10 11.32 -1.18
N ASP A 125 -9.43 12.54 -0.75
CA ASP A 125 -8.77 13.17 0.40
C ASP A 125 -8.95 12.36 1.70
N THR A 126 -10.07 11.62 1.82
CA THR A 126 -10.37 10.80 3.00
C THR A 126 -9.90 9.35 2.86
N GLU A 127 -9.82 8.81 1.65
CA GLU A 127 -9.37 7.45 1.38
C GLU A 127 -8.39 7.44 0.21
N PRO A 128 -7.08 7.61 0.47
CA PRO A 128 -6.06 7.66 -0.58
C PRO A 128 -5.80 6.28 -1.21
N LEU A 129 -6.22 5.19 -0.55
CA LEU A 129 -6.04 3.80 -0.98
C LEU A 129 -7.41 3.14 -1.21
N PRO A 130 -8.08 3.43 -2.34
CA PRO A 130 -9.44 2.97 -2.59
C PRO A 130 -9.56 1.43 -2.64
N GLY A 131 -8.52 0.73 -3.09
CA GLY A 131 -8.49 -0.75 -3.11
C GLY A 131 -8.51 -1.36 -1.70
N LEU A 132 -7.76 -0.76 -0.77
CA LEU A 132 -7.76 -1.15 0.64
C LEU A 132 -9.12 -0.90 1.27
N TRP A 133 -9.67 0.30 1.07
CA TRP A 133 -10.98 0.64 1.61
C TRP A 133 -12.09 -0.27 1.09
N LEU A 134 -12.11 -0.56 -0.22
CA LEU A 134 -13.07 -1.53 -0.79
C LEU A 134 -12.93 -2.92 -0.18
N SER A 135 -11.71 -3.36 0.10
CA SER A 135 -11.45 -4.66 0.74
C SER A 135 -11.93 -4.68 2.20
N ILE A 136 -11.74 -3.59 2.93
CA ILE A 136 -12.27 -3.41 4.29
C ILE A 136 -13.80 -3.48 4.27
N VAL A 137 -14.45 -2.71 3.40
CA VAL A 137 -15.92 -2.70 3.28
C VAL A 137 -16.44 -4.07 2.88
N ALA A 138 -15.77 -4.76 1.95
CA ALA A 138 -16.15 -6.11 1.54
C ALA A 138 -16.03 -7.12 2.70
N ALA A 139 -14.95 -7.07 3.48
CA ALA A 139 -14.75 -7.95 4.63
C ALA A 139 -15.76 -7.64 5.75
N ALA A 140 -15.95 -6.37 6.12
CA ALA A 140 -16.92 -5.96 7.12
C ALA A 140 -18.34 -6.34 6.72
N ARG A 141 -18.69 -6.22 5.44
CA ARG A 141 -20.01 -6.64 4.92
C ARG A 141 -20.24 -8.14 5.10
N ARG A 142 -19.22 -8.98 4.94
CA ARG A 142 -19.34 -10.43 5.21
C ARG A 142 -19.63 -10.69 6.69
N ALA A 143 -19.07 -9.88 7.59
CA ALA A 143 -19.26 -10.03 9.04
C ALA A 143 -20.64 -9.51 9.52
N ALA A 144 -21.06 -8.31 9.10
CA ALA A 144 -22.28 -7.66 9.61
C ALA A 144 -23.54 -7.91 8.75
N GLY A 145 -23.38 -8.21 7.47
CA GLY A 145 -24.48 -8.54 6.55
C GLY A 145 -25.36 -7.37 6.07
N ASN A 146 -25.47 -6.27 6.84
CA ASN A 146 -26.34 -5.12 6.52
C ASN A 146 -25.62 -3.92 5.88
N ILE A 147 -24.32 -4.04 5.59
CA ILE A 147 -23.55 -2.99 4.90
C ILE A 147 -23.94 -2.92 3.42
N VAL A 148 -24.26 -1.71 2.96
CA VAL A 148 -24.59 -1.41 1.56
C VAL A 148 -23.61 -0.35 1.04
N PRO A 149 -22.59 -0.76 0.26
CA PRO A 149 -21.67 0.19 -0.34
C PRO A 149 -22.37 1.02 -1.42
N ARG A 150 -22.15 2.34 -1.43
CA ARG A 150 -22.65 3.28 -2.43
C ARG A 150 -21.55 4.25 -2.85
N TYR A 151 -21.53 4.60 -4.14
CA TYR A 151 -20.67 5.69 -4.56
C TYR A 151 -21.28 7.03 -4.12
N PRO A 152 -20.47 8.08 -3.84
CA PRO A 152 -20.97 9.38 -3.44
C PRO A 152 -22.03 9.94 -4.38
N GLU A 153 -21.90 9.71 -5.70
CA GLU A 153 -22.85 10.13 -6.72
C GLU A 153 -24.23 9.44 -6.65
N ASP A 154 -24.36 8.33 -5.92
CA ASP A 154 -25.58 7.52 -5.84
C ASP A 154 -26.42 7.76 -4.56
N ILE A 155 -26.02 8.68 -3.69
CA ILE A 155 -26.61 8.88 -2.34
C ILE A 155 -27.56 10.11 -2.28
N GLU A 156 -27.81 10.76 -3.41
CA GLU A 156 -28.71 11.92 -3.51
C GLU A 156 -30.20 11.56 -3.48
#